data_AF-A0A9Q3GXD0-F1
#
_entry.id   AF-A0A9Q3GXD0-F1
#
_cell.length_a   1.000
_cell.length_b   1.000
_cell.length_c   1.000
_cell.angle_alpha   90.00
_cell.angle_beta   90.00
_cell.angle_gamma   90.00
#
_symmetry.space_group_name_H-M   'P 1'
#
loop_
_entity.id
_entity.type
_entity.pdbx_description
1 polymer ?
#
loop_
_entity_poly.entity_id
_entity_poly.type
_entity_poly.pdbx_seq_one_letter_code
_entity_poly.pdbx_strand_id
1 'polypeptide(L)'
;MHLNPVGIKVEKPPTSVDISDELLAEIIVRKLSSGYENPKRIIYEQQPLDTTKIVVKIDDYIRDSSNSSKNPSTIKSESAFKTQNYCKNGIHNPLTKHSEEEIRELHPSAGAKKRVKIKKSIKDNKTGNKAN
;
A
#
# COMPACT_ATOMS: atom_id res chain seq x y z
N MET A 1 70.16 -0.35 41.16
CA MET A 1 69.16 -0.77 40.15
C MET A 1 69.14 0.30 39.07
N HIS A 2 69.55 -0.03 37.84
CA HIS A 2 69.62 0.93 36.74
C HIS A 2 68.25 0.99 36.03
N LEU A 3 67.59 2.14 36.08
CA LEU A 3 66.38 2.41 35.31
C LEU A 3 66.82 3.01 33.96
N ASN A 4 66.69 2.23 32.89
CA ASN A 4 66.90 2.75 31.54
C ASN A 4 65.65 3.51 31.09
N PRO A 5 65.72 4.81 30.77
CA PRO A 5 64.57 5.55 30.28
C PRO A 5 64.19 5.04 28.89
N VAL A 6 62.95 4.57 28.75
CA VAL A 6 62.35 4.21 27.46
C VAL A 6 61.63 5.46 26.95
N GLY A 7 62.19 6.13 25.95
CA GLY A 7 61.56 7.27 25.31
C GLY A 7 60.46 6.83 24.33
N ILE A 8 59.29 7.46 24.39
CA ILE A 8 58.22 7.27 23.41
C ILE A 8 58.57 8.11 22.18
N LYS A 9 58.81 7.46 21.03
CA LYS A 9 58.86 8.13 19.73
C LYS A 9 57.44 8.38 19.25
N VAL A 10 56.99 9.64 19.30
CA VAL A 10 55.75 10.07 18.66
C VAL A 10 56.10 10.39 17.21
N GLU A 11 55.74 9.50 16.29
CA GLU A 11 55.90 9.75 14.86
C GLU A 11 54.91 10.82 14.40
N LYS A 12 55.34 11.63 13.42
CA LYS A 12 54.50 12.68 12.84
C LYS A 12 53.36 12.00 12.08
N PRO A 13 52.09 12.40 12.29
CA PRO A 13 50.97 11.76 11.58
C PRO A 13 51.15 11.90 10.07
N PRO A 14 50.77 10.88 9.28
CA PRO A 14 50.91 10.89 7.83
C PRO A 14 50.13 12.06 7.20
N THR A 15 50.66 12.60 6.11
CA THR A 15 50.10 13.76 5.39
C THR A 15 48.71 13.47 4.79
N SER A 16 48.43 12.20 4.45
CA SER A 16 47.09 11.71 4.16
C SER A 16 46.60 10.90 5.35
N VAL A 17 45.68 11.48 6.11
CA VAL A 17 44.90 10.72 7.09
C VAL A 17 43.83 9.98 6.30
N ASP A 18 44.18 8.82 5.76
CA ASP A 18 43.20 7.90 5.21
C ASP A 18 42.38 7.34 6.37
N ILE A 19 41.22 7.95 6.60
CA ILE A 19 40.24 7.46 7.56
C ILE A 19 39.79 6.09 7.06
N SER A 20 39.89 5.06 7.90
CA SER A 20 39.35 3.75 7.55
C SER A 20 37.86 3.87 7.28
N ASP A 21 37.37 3.17 6.24
CA ASP A 21 35.96 3.20 5.88
C ASP A 21 35.05 2.84 7.07
N GLU A 22 35.52 1.93 7.92
CA GLU A 22 34.87 1.52 9.17
C GLU A 22 34.69 2.68 10.16
N LEU A 23 35.71 3.53 10.32
CA LEU A 23 35.65 4.71 11.19
C LEU A 23 34.72 5.78 10.60
N LEU A 24 34.76 5.96 9.27
CA LEU A 24 33.85 6.87 8.58
C LEU A 24 32.39 6.40 8.72
N ALA A 25 32.16 5.10 8.55
CA ALA A 25 30.88 4.44 8.73
C ALA A 25 30.33 4.67 10.14
N GLU A 26 31.16 4.48 11.18
CA GLU A 26 30.75 4.75 12.57
C GLU A 26 30.37 6.22 12.80
N ILE A 27 31.16 7.16 12.25
CA ILE A 27 30.88 8.60 12.35
C ILE A 27 29.54 8.94 11.70
N ILE A 28 29.25 8.39 10.52
CA ILE A 28 27.99 8.61 9.81
C ILE A 28 26.82 8.12 10.66
N VAL A 29 26.88 6.88 11.15
CA VAL A 29 25.81 6.27 11.96
C VAL A 29 25.56 7.06 13.25
N ARG A 30 26.62 7.62 13.86
CA ARG A 30 26.53 8.47 15.05
C ARG A 30 25.86 9.82 14.76
N LYS A 31 25.99 10.34 13.55
CA LYS A 31 25.43 11.62 13.09
C LYS A 31 23.96 11.53 12.64
N LEU A 32 23.41 10.33 12.50
CA LEU A 32 21.99 10.15 12.16
C LEU A 32 21.08 10.77 13.23
N SER A 33 19.98 11.38 12.77
CA SER A 33 18.99 11.99 13.65
C SER A 33 18.17 10.93 14.41
N SER A 34 17.48 11.34 15.47
CA SER A 34 16.67 10.45 16.32
C SER A 34 15.51 9.74 15.61
N GLY A 35 15.16 10.15 14.39
CA GLY A 35 14.20 9.42 13.55
C GLY A 35 14.72 8.08 13.04
N TYR A 36 16.03 7.85 13.10
CA TYR A 36 16.72 6.68 12.53
C TYR A 36 17.20 5.70 13.60
N GLU A 37 16.65 5.70 14.82
CA GLU A 37 17.11 4.80 15.90
C GLU A 37 16.94 3.31 15.55
N ASN A 38 15.83 2.94 14.90
CA ASN A 38 15.61 1.57 14.42
C ASN A 38 16.67 1.14 13.38
N PRO A 39 16.85 1.85 12.24
CA PRO A 39 17.88 1.49 11.28
C PRO A 39 19.30 1.57 11.88
N LYS A 40 19.56 2.50 12.79
CA LYS A 40 20.84 2.62 13.50
C LYS A 40 21.19 1.37 14.29
N ARG A 41 20.24 0.79 15.03
CA ARG A 41 20.44 -0.48 15.74
C ARG A 41 20.76 -1.62 14.78
N ILE A 42 20.00 -1.74 13.68
CA ILE A 42 20.21 -2.79 12.67
C ILE A 42 21.60 -2.66 12.03
N ILE A 43 22.03 -1.43 11.73
CA ILE A 43 23.34 -1.16 11.16
C ILE A 43 24.46 -1.58 12.15
N TYR A 44 24.32 -1.31 13.45
CA TYR A 44 25.31 -1.72 14.44
C TYR A 44 25.40 -3.24 14.63
N GLU A 45 24.30 -3.97 14.44
CA GLU A 45 24.28 -5.45 14.49
C GLU A 45 24.99 -6.07 13.26
N GLN A 46 25.11 -5.34 12.15
CA GLN A 46 25.77 -5.80 10.93
C GLN A 46 27.25 -5.38 10.88
N GLN A 47 28.09 -6.05 11.67
CA GLN A 47 29.54 -5.91 11.58
C GLN A 47 30.12 -6.79 10.45
N PRO A 48 31.19 -6.37 9.75
CA PRO A 48 31.86 -5.08 9.87
C PRO A 48 31.07 -3.93 9.19
N LEU A 49 31.21 -2.74 9.77
CA LEU A 49 30.63 -1.49 9.29
C LEU A 49 31.28 -1.06 7.96
N ASP A 50 30.44 -0.72 6.99
CA ASP A 50 30.85 -0.30 5.65
C ASP A 50 29.90 0.81 5.20
N THR A 51 30.46 1.88 4.65
CA THR A 51 29.68 3.04 4.19
C THR A 51 28.63 2.64 3.15
N THR A 52 28.93 1.67 2.30
CA THR A 52 28.01 1.15 1.27
C THR A 52 26.78 0.50 1.89
N LYS A 53 26.97 -0.30 2.95
CA LYS A 53 25.87 -0.97 3.66
C LYS A 53 24.98 0.03 4.38
N ILE A 54 25.57 1.08 4.96
CA ILE A 54 24.84 2.15 5.63
C ILE A 54 23.90 2.85 4.64
N VAL A 55 24.41 3.21 3.45
CA VAL A 55 23.61 3.88 2.42
C VAL A 55 22.41 3.02 2.02
N VAL A 56 22.62 1.73 1.72
CA VAL A 56 21.54 0.81 1.35
C VAL A 56 20.47 0.74 2.44
N LYS A 57 20.87 0.60 3.71
CA LYS A 57 19.91 0.49 4.83
C LYS A 57 19.11 1.77 5.06
N ILE A 58 19.75 2.93 4.89
CA ILE A 58 19.05 4.21 5.00
C ILE A 58 18.07 4.39 3.84
N ASP A 59 18.48 4.04 2.62
CA ASP A 59 17.62 4.13 1.44
C ASP A 59 16.40 3.20 1.55
N ASP A 60 16.60 1.96 1.99
CA ASP A 60 15.51 1.02 2.26
C ASP A 60 14.53 1.58 3.28
N TYR A 61 15.04 2.13 4.39
CA TYR A 61 14.21 2.76 5.42
C TYR A 61 13.39 3.95 4.89
N ILE A 62 14.01 4.80 4.06
CA ILE A 62 13.32 5.94 3.44
C ILE A 62 12.20 5.45 2.50
N ARG A 63 12.48 4.41 1.69
CA ARG A 63 11.49 3.82 0.78
C ARG A 63 10.31 3.23 1.55
N ASP A 64 10.56 2.48 2.60
CA ASP A 64 9.51 1.88 3.43
C ASP A 64 8.67 2.94 4.14
N SER A 65 9.33 3.97 4.70
CA SER A 65 8.65 5.11 5.32
C SER A 65 7.77 5.86 4.31
N SER A 66 8.21 6.02 3.05
CA SER A 66 7.43 6.69 2.00
C SER A 66 6.19 5.90 1.60
N ASN A 67 6.23 4.56 1.69
CA ASN A 67 5.09 3.70 1.38
C ASN A 67 4.07 3.64 2.52
N SER A 68 4.50 3.85 3.77
CA SER A 68 3.61 3.88 4.94
C SER A 68 2.71 5.14 5.00
N SER A 69 3.10 6.23 4.32
CA SER A 69 2.28 7.45 4.21
C SER A 69 1.07 7.33 3.27
N LYS A 70 0.88 6.19 2.60
CA LYS A 70 -0.35 5.94 1.83
C LYS A 70 -1.44 5.58 2.83
N ASN A 71 -2.28 6.57 3.13
CA ASN A 71 -3.53 6.50 3.91
C ASN A 71 -4.14 5.09 3.92
N PRO A 72 -4.65 4.58 5.06
CA PRO A 72 -5.38 3.33 5.07
C PRO A 72 -6.53 3.48 4.08
N SER A 73 -6.42 2.83 2.92
CA SER A 73 -7.53 2.73 2.01
C SER A 73 -8.57 1.91 2.76
N THR A 74 -9.55 2.60 3.34
CA THR A 74 -10.81 1.97 3.72
C THR A 74 -11.41 1.45 2.43
N ILE A 75 -11.05 0.22 2.07
CA ILE A 75 -11.63 -0.51 0.96
C ILE A 75 -13.08 -0.71 1.37
N LYS A 76 -13.95 0.18 0.90
CA LYS A 76 -15.39 0.01 0.99
C LYS A 76 -15.72 -1.16 0.06
N SER A 77 -15.82 -2.35 0.63
CA SER A 77 -16.33 -3.53 -0.04
C SER A 77 -17.83 -3.33 -0.28
N GLU A 78 -18.19 -2.65 -1.37
CA GLU A 78 -19.57 -2.67 -1.86
C GLU A 78 -19.89 -4.09 -2.34
N SER A 79 -20.83 -4.74 -1.64
CA SER A 79 -21.39 -6.04 -1.98
C SER A 79 -21.84 -6.10 -3.45
N ALA A 80 -21.28 -7.05 -4.20
CA ALA A 80 -21.55 -7.29 -5.62
C ALA A 80 -22.92 -7.97 -5.89
N PHE A 81 -23.84 -8.02 -4.91
CA PHE A 81 -25.17 -8.60 -5.08
C PHE A 81 -26.26 -7.56 -5.36
N LYS A 82 -25.97 -6.54 -6.18
CA LYS A 82 -27.06 -5.80 -6.85
C LYS A 82 -27.56 -6.69 -7.98
N THR A 83 -28.76 -7.22 -7.82
CA THR A 83 -29.55 -7.80 -8.92
C THR A 83 -29.45 -6.85 -10.11
N GLN A 84 -28.76 -7.28 -11.15
CA GLN A 84 -28.64 -6.47 -12.36
C GLN A 84 -30.04 -6.36 -12.96
N ASN A 85 -30.63 -5.18 -12.86
CA ASN A 85 -31.84 -4.84 -13.60
C ASN A 85 -31.39 -4.63 -15.05
N TYR A 86 -31.47 -5.68 -15.87
CA TYR A 86 -31.20 -5.61 -17.30
C TYR A 86 -32.51 -5.66 -18.08
N CYS A 87 -32.51 -5.03 -19.24
CA CYS A 87 -33.59 -5.16 -20.22
C CYS A 87 -33.39 -6.48 -20.96
N LYS A 88 -34.45 -7.29 -21.05
CA LYS A 88 -34.38 -8.64 -21.62
C LYS A 88 -35.13 -8.66 -22.95
N ASN A 89 -34.47 -9.11 -24.01
CA ASN A 89 -35.06 -9.36 -25.33
C ASN A 89 -35.77 -8.12 -25.93
N GLY A 90 -35.18 -6.93 -25.78
CA GLY A 90 -35.75 -5.69 -26.30
C GLY A 90 -36.94 -5.13 -25.50
N ILE A 91 -37.27 -5.70 -24.34
CA ILE A 91 -38.30 -5.18 -23.43
C ILE A 91 -37.63 -4.28 -22.39
N HIS A 92 -38.06 -3.01 -22.33
CA HIS A 92 -37.57 -2.03 -21.36
C HIS A 92 -37.98 -2.40 -19.94
N ASN A 93 -36.99 -2.40 -19.04
CA ASN A 93 -37.19 -2.48 -17.61
C ASN A 93 -37.08 -1.04 -17.04
N PRO A 94 -38.16 -0.49 -16.44
CA PRO A 94 -38.16 0.88 -15.90
C PRO A 94 -37.15 1.14 -14.76
N LEU A 95 -36.56 0.07 -14.21
CA LEU A 95 -35.55 0.15 -13.16
C LEU A 95 -34.13 0.30 -13.71
N THR A 96 -33.96 0.40 -15.03
CA THR A 96 -32.66 0.68 -15.68
C THR A 96 -32.46 2.18 -15.85
N LYS A 97 -31.20 2.58 -16.09
CA LYS A 97 -30.81 3.99 -16.24
C LYS A 97 -30.99 4.55 -17.66
N HIS A 98 -31.28 3.69 -18.63
CA HIS A 98 -31.42 4.05 -20.04
C HIS A 98 -32.91 4.13 -20.41
N SER A 99 -33.25 4.89 -21.45
CA SER A 99 -34.64 5.08 -21.89
C SER A 99 -35.18 3.89 -22.69
N GLU A 100 -36.51 3.83 -22.89
CA GLU A 100 -37.12 2.79 -23.75
C GLU A 100 -36.69 2.95 -25.22
N GLU A 101 -36.41 4.17 -25.65
CA GLU A 101 -35.97 4.51 -27.01
C GLU A 101 -34.60 3.91 -27.31
N GLU A 102 -33.66 4.04 -26.36
CA GLU A 102 -32.31 3.48 -26.47
C GLU A 102 -32.31 1.94 -26.61
N ILE A 103 -33.31 1.24 -26.05
CA ILE A 103 -33.45 -0.21 -26.22
C ILE A 103 -34.01 -0.58 -27.59
N ARG A 104 -34.92 0.24 -28.12
CA ARG A 104 -35.50 0.00 -29.45
C ARG A 104 -34.45 0.16 -30.55
N GLU A 105 -33.53 1.11 -30.38
CA GLU A 105 -32.37 1.27 -31.28
C GLU A 105 -31.44 0.07 -31.23
N LEU A 106 -31.19 -0.49 -30.03
CA LEU A 106 -30.34 -1.67 -29.85
C LEU A 106 -31.01 -2.98 -30.32
N HIS A 107 -32.33 -3.04 -30.30
CA HIS A 107 -33.12 -4.23 -30.70
C HIS A 107 -34.26 -3.88 -31.67
N PRO A 108 -33.94 -3.46 -32.91
CA PRO A 108 -34.96 -3.04 -33.89
C PRO A 108 -35.88 -4.20 -34.32
N SER A 109 -35.42 -5.45 -34.24
CA SER A 109 -36.22 -6.65 -34.54
C SER A 109 -37.21 -7.04 -33.43
N ALA A 110 -37.08 -6.49 -32.22
CA ALA A 110 -37.96 -6.78 -31.09
C ALA A 110 -39.25 -5.94 -31.10
N GLY A 111 -39.30 -4.86 -31.89
CA GLY A 111 -40.42 -3.91 -31.94
C GLY A 111 -41.74 -4.46 -32.50
N ALA A 112 -41.79 -5.71 -32.97
CA ALA A 112 -42.98 -6.28 -33.63
C ALA A 112 -43.80 -7.24 -32.77
N LYS A 113 -43.52 -7.42 -31.46
CA LYS A 113 -44.25 -8.40 -30.63
C LYS A 113 -45.21 -7.73 -29.64
N LYS A 114 -46.50 -7.88 -29.98
CA LYS A 114 -47.72 -7.48 -29.28
C LYS A 114 -47.59 -7.45 -27.75
N ARG A 115 -48.12 -6.38 -27.15
CA ARG A 115 -48.36 -6.19 -25.70
C ARG A 115 -49.06 -7.43 -25.11
N VAL A 116 -48.31 -8.35 -24.52
CA VAL A 116 -48.88 -9.37 -23.64
C VAL A 116 -49.03 -8.74 -22.26
N LYS A 117 -50.26 -8.41 -21.87
CA LYS A 117 -50.62 -8.03 -20.50
C LYS A 117 -50.31 -9.21 -19.58
N ILE A 118 -49.17 -9.16 -18.89
CA ILE A 118 -48.89 -10.11 -17.80
C ILE A 118 -49.72 -9.66 -16.60
N LYS A 119 -50.74 -10.47 -16.25
CA LYS A 119 -51.56 -10.30 -15.06
C LYS A 119 -50.67 -10.40 -13.81
N LYS A 120 -50.78 -9.40 -12.94
CA LYS A 120 -50.10 -9.30 -11.65
C LYS A 120 -50.69 -10.35 -10.70
N SER A 121 -49.95 -11.42 -10.39
CA SER A 121 -50.21 -12.25 -9.22
C SER A 121 -49.27 -11.80 -8.10
N ILE A 122 -49.78 -10.92 -7.23
CA ILE A 122 -49.23 -10.72 -5.88
C ILE A 122 -49.66 -11.97 -5.11
N LYS A 123 -48.70 -12.82 -4.72
CA LYS A 123 -48.93 -13.84 -3.69
C LYS A 123 -48.06 -13.48 -2.49
N ASP A 124 -48.76 -13.27 -1.39
CA ASP A 124 -48.29 -12.86 -0.08
C ASP A 124 -47.15 -13.74 0.43
N ASN A 125 -46.11 -13.11 0.96
CA ASN A 125 -45.26 -13.72 1.98
C ASN A 125 -45.31 -12.84 3.22
N LYS A 126 -46.27 -13.15 4.09
CA LYS A 126 -46.41 -12.57 5.43
C LYS A 126 -45.42 -13.29 6.34
N THR A 127 -44.27 -12.66 6.59
CA THR A 127 -43.28 -13.12 7.56
C THR A 127 -43.78 -12.85 8.98
N GLY A 128 -43.99 -13.93 9.75
CA GLY A 128 -43.48 -14.15 11.11
C GLY A 128 -43.74 -13.15 12.25
N ASN A 129 -44.36 -13.70 13.31
CA ASN A 129 -44.04 -13.56 14.74
C ASN A 129 -44.24 -12.23 15.50
N LYS A 130 -45.11 -12.29 16.53
CA LYS A 130 -44.94 -11.83 17.93
C LYS A 130 -46.14 -12.37 18.74
N ALA A 131 -45.95 -13.31 19.67
CA ALA A 131 -45.61 -13.11 21.08
C ALA A 131 -46.71 -12.38 21.88
N ASN A 132 -47.65 -13.12 22.47
CA ASN A 132 -47.83 -13.38 23.91
C ASN A 132 -49.12 -14.20 24.12
#